data_AF-A0A1W6N0S3-F1
#
_entry.id   AF-A0A1W6N0S3-F1
#
_cell.length_a   1.000
_cell.length_b   1.000
_cell.length_c   1.000
_cell.angle_alpha   90.00
_cell.angle_beta   90.00
_cell.angle_gamma   90.00
#
_symmetry.space_group_name_H-M   'P 1'
#
loop_
_entity.id
_entity.type
_entity.pdbx_description
1 polymer ?
#
loop_
_entity_poly.entity_id
_entity_poly.type
_entity_poly.pdbx_seq_one_letter_code
_entity_poly.pdbx_strand_id
1 'polypeptide(L)'
;MLVLPFGNGPNSLRIPFLLGFAGLLLFLALIAAWILGVTLFFPNGELAQLVKDRHRLIQGHIDLLMMAQFLFIFSGLFRLYAVEPPRWVLALCCYGAFFNAFGLASAAFIAKLPGAVAVPPPQPSFPISAALSFTAVTVGFLAATALILHAAWRSWRDARHSLSASRDASIEGEAV
;
A
#
# COMPACT_ATOMS: atom_id res chain seq x y z
N MET A 1 3.16 -29.45 12.33
CA MET A 1 4.11 -28.34 12.50
C MET A 1 4.51 -27.89 11.10
N LEU A 2 3.89 -26.82 10.61
CA LEU A 2 3.91 -26.43 9.20
C LEU A 2 5.11 -25.51 8.95
N VAL A 3 6.27 -26.10 8.69
CA VAL A 3 7.46 -25.38 8.22
C VAL A 3 7.20 -25.05 6.74
N LEU A 4 6.75 -23.84 6.46
CA LEU A 4 6.68 -23.33 5.10
C LEU A 4 8.10 -23.36 4.51
N PRO A 5 8.32 -23.96 3.33
CA PRO A 5 9.61 -23.92 2.68
C PRO A 5 9.86 -22.45 2.32
N PHE A 6 10.83 -21.84 3.00
CA PHE A 6 11.43 -20.61 2.54
C PHE A 6 12.08 -20.93 1.19
N GLY A 7 11.36 -20.63 0.10
CA GLY A 7 11.90 -20.56 -1.26
C GLY A 7 12.92 -19.44 -1.34
N ASN A 8 14.08 -19.68 -0.74
CA ASN A 8 15.20 -18.77 -0.65
C ASN A 8 16.02 -18.92 -1.93
N GLY A 9 15.82 -18.01 -2.88
CA GLY A 9 17.02 -17.37 -3.43
C GLY A 9 17.71 -16.69 -2.24
N PRO A 10 18.97 -17.00 -1.90
CA PRO A 10 19.53 -16.76 -0.55
C PRO A 10 19.60 -15.31 -0.05
N ASN A 11 19.10 -14.30 -0.79
CA ASN A 11 19.24 -12.88 -0.43
C ASN A 11 18.08 -11.96 -0.88
N SER A 12 16.84 -12.44 -1.11
CA SER A 12 15.77 -11.51 -1.51
C SER A 12 15.15 -10.77 -0.32
N LEU A 13 15.78 -9.67 0.10
CA LEU A 13 15.30 -8.77 1.16
C LEU A 13 14.07 -7.93 0.74
N ARG A 14 13.50 -8.15 -0.46
CA ARG A 14 12.48 -7.27 -1.06
C ARG A 14 11.13 -7.37 -0.38
N ILE A 15 10.66 -8.60 -0.10
CA ILE A 15 9.38 -8.82 0.59
C ILE A 15 9.46 -8.36 2.05
N PRO A 16 10.50 -8.72 2.83
CA PRO A 16 10.70 -8.17 4.18
C PRO A 16 10.79 -6.64 4.19
N PHE A 17 11.44 -6.04 3.20
CA PHE A 17 11.49 -4.58 3.06
C PHE A 17 10.10 -3.97 2.82
N LEU A 18 9.32 -4.53 1.88
CA LEU A 18 7.97 -4.05 1.61
C LEU A 18 7.08 -4.14 2.86
N LEU A 19 7.20 -5.24 3.60
CA LEU A 19 6.48 -5.48 4.84
C LEU A 19 6.90 -4.48 5.94
N GLY A 20 8.20 -4.25 6.10
CA GLY A 20 8.72 -3.24 7.03
C GLY A 20 8.24 -1.83 6.68
N PHE A 21 8.19 -1.50 5.38
CA PHE A 21 7.67 -0.22 4.90
C PHE A 21 6.15 -0.08 5.12
N ALA A 22 5.38 -1.16 4.92
CA ALA A 22 3.96 -1.20 5.28
C ALA A 22 3.76 -0.94 6.78
N GLY A 23 4.61 -1.55 7.61
CA GLY A 23 4.64 -1.31 9.06
C GLY A 23 4.96 0.15 9.42
N LEU A 24 5.88 0.81 8.71
CA LEU A 24 6.18 2.23 8.88
C LEU A 24 4.94 3.10 8.57
N LEU A 25 4.24 2.85 7.45
CA LEU A 25 3.02 3.60 7.12
C LEU A 25 1.92 3.38 8.15
N LEU A 26 1.75 2.16 8.64
CA LEU A 26 0.81 1.85 9.71
C LEU A 26 1.16 2.58 11.00
N PHE A 27 2.45 2.60 11.37
CA PHE A 27 2.91 3.33 12.55
C PHE A 27 2.59 4.83 12.45
N LEU A 28 2.83 5.45 11.29
CA LEU A 28 2.45 6.84 11.03
C LEU A 28 0.93 7.05 11.10
N ALA A 29 0.14 6.11 10.58
CA ALA A 29 -1.31 6.16 10.68
C ALA A 29 -1.79 6.13 12.15
N LEU A 30 -1.16 5.31 12.99
CA LEU A 30 -1.47 5.22 14.42
C LEU A 30 -1.10 6.52 15.16
N ILE A 31 0.04 7.14 14.82
CA ILE A 31 0.38 8.47 15.35
C ILE A 31 -0.69 9.48 14.95
N ALA A 32 -1.13 9.50 13.69
CA ALA A 32 -2.17 10.41 13.24
C ALA A 32 -3.51 10.17 13.97
N ALA A 33 -3.87 8.91 14.23
CA ALA A 33 -5.05 8.56 15.03
C ALA A 33 -4.94 9.08 16.47
N TRP A 34 -3.77 8.94 17.10
CA TRP A 34 -3.51 9.48 18.43
C TRP A 34 -3.65 11.01 18.46
N ILE A 35 -3.07 11.72 17.49
CA ILE A 35 -3.21 13.17 17.38
C ILE A 35 -4.69 13.56 17.21
N LEU A 36 -5.42 12.87 16.34
CA LEU A 36 -6.86 13.09 16.17
C LEU A 36 -7.64 12.88 17.48
N GLY A 37 -7.35 11.80 18.21
CA GLY A 37 -7.95 11.52 19.52
C GLY A 37 -7.66 12.63 20.54
N VAL A 38 -6.39 13.00 20.71
CA VAL A 38 -6.00 14.06 21.66
C VAL A 38 -6.66 15.39 21.32
N THR A 39 -6.67 15.78 20.04
CA THR A 39 -7.28 17.03 19.62
C THR A 39 -8.81 17.02 19.77
N LEU A 40 -9.46 15.86 19.72
CA LEU A 40 -10.89 15.72 19.99
C LEU A 40 -11.23 15.94 21.47
N PHE A 41 -10.46 15.34 22.38
CA PHE A 41 -10.72 15.42 23.82
C PHE A 41 -10.17 16.69 24.48
N PHE A 42 -9.09 17.26 23.94
CA PHE A 42 -8.43 18.47 24.46
C PHE A 42 -8.35 19.56 23.38
N PRO A 43 -9.48 20.15 22.95
CA PRO A 43 -9.53 21.06 21.80
C PRO A 43 -8.73 22.36 22.00
N ASN A 44 -8.44 22.75 23.25
CA ASN A 44 -7.69 23.95 23.59
C ASN A 44 -6.21 23.67 23.91
N GLY A 45 -5.75 22.43 23.81
CA GLY A 45 -4.35 22.06 24.06
C GLY A 45 -3.40 22.54 22.96
N GLU A 46 -2.11 22.67 23.27
CA GLU A 46 -1.08 23.12 22.31
C GLU A 46 -1.04 22.27 21.03
N LEU A 47 -1.24 20.95 21.15
CA LEU A 47 -1.36 20.03 20.01
C LEU A 47 -2.56 20.34 19.10
N ALA A 48 -3.69 20.77 19.67
CA ALA A 48 -4.86 21.15 18.90
C ALA A 48 -4.67 22.46 18.14
N GLN A 49 -3.80 23.34 18.63
CA GLN A 49 -3.41 24.56 17.91
C GLN A 49 -2.50 24.29 16.71
N LEU A 50 -1.75 23.17 16.74
CA LEU A 50 -0.90 22.74 15.63
C LEU A 50 -1.72 22.21 14.44
N VAL A 51 -2.82 21.51 14.72
CA VAL A 51 -3.74 20.99 13.69
C VAL A 51 -4.64 22.11 13.17
N LYS A 52 -4.31 22.65 11.99
CA LYS A 52 -5.06 23.76 11.37
C LYS A 52 -6.31 23.29 10.62
N ASP A 53 -6.28 22.07 10.09
CA ASP A 53 -7.42 21.48 9.37
C ASP A 53 -7.58 19.99 9.76
N ARG A 54 -8.53 19.73 10.67
CA ARG A 54 -8.83 18.35 11.13
C ARG A 54 -9.34 17.46 10.00
N HIS A 55 -10.08 18.00 9.04
CA HIS A 55 -10.63 17.21 7.94
C HIS A 55 -9.50 16.67 7.06
N ARG A 56 -8.48 17.50 6.78
CA ARG A 56 -7.27 17.07 6.07
C ARG A 56 -6.48 16.03 6.86
N LEU A 57 -6.42 16.15 8.19
CA LEU A 57 -5.74 15.17 9.02
C LEU A 57 -6.44 13.80 8.97
N ILE A 58 -7.76 13.78 9.00
CA ILE A 58 -8.56 12.54 8.85
C ILE A 58 -8.34 11.93 7.46
N GLN A 59 -8.36 12.74 6.40
CA GLN A 59 -8.09 12.26 5.04
C GLN A 59 -6.69 11.63 4.93
N GLY A 60 -5.66 12.31 5.44
CA GLY A 60 -4.29 11.79 5.45
C GLY A 60 -4.13 10.53 6.30
N HIS A 61 -4.82 10.44 7.44
CA HIS A 61 -4.85 9.22 8.25
C HIS A 61 -5.46 8.03 7.51
N ILE A 62 -6.61 8.23 6.85
CA ILE A 62 -7.27 7.19 6.06
C ILE A 62 -6.36 6.77 4.89
N ASP A 63 -5.74 7.72 4.20
CA ASP A 63 -4.83 7.40 3.10
C ASP A 63 -3.60 6.60 3.59
N LEU A 64 -3.01 6.97 4.73
CA LEU A 64 -1.92 6.19 5.35
C LEU A 64 -2.36 4.75 5.66
N LEU A 65 -3.57 4.55 6.21
CA LEU A 65 -4.11 3.21 6.47
C LEU A 65 -4.30 2.41 5.19
N MET A 66 -4.91 3.02 4.17
CA MET A 66 -5.16 2.37 2.88
C MET A 66 -3.85 1.96 2.20
N MET A 67 -2.87 2.86 2.16
CA MET A 67 -1.56 2.58 1.59
C MET A 67 -0.83 1.47 2.37
N ALA A 68 -0.82 1.53 3.71
CA ALA A 68 -0.25 0.46 4.53
C ALA A 68 -0.91 -0.89 4.25
N GLN A 69 -2.25 -0.92 4.22
CA GLN A 69 -3.04 -2.12 3.96
C GLN A 69 -2.71 -2.75 2.61
N PHE A 70 -2.62 -1.95 1.54
CA PHE A 70 -2.26 -2.48 0.22
C PHE A 70 -0.85 -3.05 0.18
N LEU A 71 0.13 -2.40 0.83
CA LEU A 71 1.49 -2.93 0.89
C LEU A 71 1.57 -4.24 1.71
N PHE A 72 0.79 -4.36 2.80
CA PHE A 72 0.64 -5.64 3.52
C PHE A 72 0.08 -6.72 2.60
N ILE A 73 -1.01 -6.44 1.90
CA ILE A 73 -1.63 -7.38 0.96
C ILE A 73 -0.64 -7.80 -0.13
N PHE A 74 0.05 -6.86 -0.78
CA PHE A 74 1.03 -7.19 -1.81
C PHE A 74 2.19 -8.01 -1.25
N SER A 75 2.75 -7.65 -0.10
CA SER A 75 3.81 -8.44 0.53
C SER A 75 3.37 -9.88 0.84
N GLY A 76 2.14 -10.06 1.32
CA GLY A 76 1.55 -11.36 1.61
C GLY A 76 1.31 -12.17 0.34
N LEU A 77 0.75 -11.56 -0.70
CA LEU A 77 0.46 -12.22 -1.98
C LEU A 77 1.73 -12.54 -2.77
N PHE A 78 2.74 -11.68 -2.77
CA PHE A 78 4.05 -11.99 -3.34
C PHE A 78 4.69 -13.19 -2.65
N ARG A 79 4.58 -13.26 -1.32
CA ARG A 79 5.04 -14.44 -0.57
C ARG A 79 4.21 -15.68 -0.90
N LEU A 80 2.88 -15.56 -0.93
CA LEU A 80 1.95 -16.67 -1.17
C LEU A 80 2.18 -17.33 -2.53
N TYR A 81 2.36 -16.53 -3.58
CA TYR A 81 2.58 -17.01 -4.94
C TYR A 81 4.07 -17.16 -5.31
N ALA A 82 4.98 -17.06 -4.34
CA ALA A 82 6.43 -17.14 -4.53
C ALA A 82 6.95 -16.21 -5.66
N VAL A 83 6.38 -15.00 -5.74
CA VAL A 83 6.75 -13.97 -6.73
C VAL A 83 7.78 -13.04 -6.11
N GLU A 84 8.96 -12.93 -6.74
CA GLU A 84 9.93 -11.91 -6.35
C GLU A 84 9.62 -10.57 -7.06
N PRO A 85 9.18 -9.52 -6.34
CA PRO A 85 8.82 -8.27 -6.99
C PRO A 85 10.07 -7.59 -7.59
N PRO A 86 9.99 -7.05 -8.82
CA PRO A 86 11.06 -6.23 -9.39
C PRO A 86 11.35 -5.00 -8.53
N ARG A 87 12.62 -4.57 -8.48
CA ARG A 87 13.05 -3.41 -7.67
C ARG A 87 12.32 -2.12 -8.04
N TRP A 88 12.00 -1.92 -9.32
CA TRP A 88 11.28 -0.75 -9.78
C TRP A 88 9.82 -0.73 -9.28
N VAL A 89 9.15 -1.89 -9.21
CA VAL A 89 7.80 -2.01 -8.64
C VAL A 89 7.83 -1.63 -7.17
N LEU A 90 8.83 -2.15 -6.44
CA LEU A 90 9.04 -1.85 -5.03
C LEU A 90 9.24 -0.34 -4.80
N ALA A 91 10.10 0.28 -5.61
CA ALA A 91 10.39 1.71 -5.53
C ALA A 91 9.14 2.56 -5.80
N LEU A 92 8.38 2.24 -6.86
CA LEU A 92 7.15 2.97 -7.20
C LEU A 92 6.06 2.81 -6.13
N CYS A 93 5.87 1.58 -5.62
CA CYS A 93 4.93 1.30 -4.53
C CYS A 93 5.29 2.11 -3.27
N CYS A 94 6.55 2.05 -2.81
CA CYS A 94 6.98 2.73 -1.60
C CYS A 94 6.97 4.25 -1.74
N TYR A 95 7.53 4.78 -2.85
CA TYR A 95 7.56 6.21 -3.12
C TYR A 95 6.15 6.77 -3.24
N GLY A 96 5.31 6.16 -4.09
CA GLY A 96 3.94 6.60 -4.29
C GLY A 96 3.11 6.54 -3.01
N ALA A 97 3.13 5.41 -2.31
CA ALA A 97 2.39 5.22 -1.07
C ALA A 97 2.75 6.25 0.01
N PHE A 98 4.05 6.53 0.19
CA PHE A 98 4.51 7.46 1.21
C PHE A 98 4.19 8.92 0.85
N PHE A 99 4.58 9.38 -0.33
CA PHE A 99 4.41 10.79 -0.69
C PHE A 99 2.95 11.16 -0.94
N ASN A 100 2.11 10.21 -1.36
CA ASN A 100 0.66 10.45 -1.49
C ASN A 100 0.03 10.67 -0.11
N ALA A 101 0.21 9.72 0.80
CA ALA A 101 -0.41 9.76 2.13
C ALA A 101 0.19 10.85 3.03
N PHE A 102 1.51 11.05 2.96
CA PHE A 102 2.19 12.10 3.72
C PHE A 102 1.85 13.51 3.22
N GLY A 103 1.68 13.69 1.90
CA GLY A 103 1.26 14.99 1.35
C GLY A 103 -0.11 15.43 1.88
N LEU A 104 -1.07 14.50 1.97
CA LEU A 104 -2.39 14.76 2.52
C LEU A 104 -2.35 14.99 4.05
N ALA A 105 -1.58 14.19 4.77
CA ALA A 105 -1.45 14.33 6.22
C ALA A 105 -0.75 15.63 6.63
N SER A 106 0.34 15.99 5.95
CA SER A 106 1.10 17.22 6.23
C SER A 106 0.29 18.49 5.90
N ALA A 107 -0.60 18.44 4.92
CA ALA A 107 -1.50 19.54 4.59
C ALA A 107 -2.44 19.95 5.74
N ALA A 108 -2.65 19.08 6.74
CA ALA A 108 -3.43 19.41 7.93
C ALA A 108 -2.77 20.43 8.86
N PHE A 109 -1.45 20.59 8.75
CA PHE A 109 -0.65 21.49 9.59
C PHE A 109 -0.37 22.83 8.90
N ILE A 110 -0.63 22.92 7.59
CA ILE A 110 -0.46 24.15 6.81
C ILE A 110 -1.77 24.95 6.89
N ALA A 111 -1.68 26.22 7.32
CA ALA A 111 -2.83 27.10 7.37
C ALA A 111 -3.40 27.35 5.96
N LYS A 112 -4.71 27.16 5.78
CA LYS A 112 -5.40 27.67 4.59
C LYS A 112 -5.36 29.20 4.61
N LEU A 113 -5.01 29.82 3.47
CA LEU A 113 -5.26 31.26 3.33
C LEU A 113 -6.76 31.52 3.51
N PRO A 114 -7.15 32.55 4.29
CA PRO A 114 -8.55 32.90 4.47
C PRO A 114 -9.17 33.21 3.11
N GLY A 115 -10.27 32.53 2.77
CA GLY A 115 -10.97 32.64 1.48
C GLY A 115 -11.75 33.95 1.29
N ALA A 116 -11.38 35.03 1.96
CA ALA A 116 -11.99 36.33 1.82
C ALA A 116 -10.89 37.37 1.56
N VAL A 117 -10.99 38.06 0.43
CA VAL A 117 -10.12 39.15 -0.04
C VAL A 117 -8.83 38.73 -0.76
N ALA A 118 -8.99 38.24 -1.99
CA ALA A 118 -8.23 38.67 -3.18
C ALA A 118 -8.62 37.75 -4.35
N VAL A 119 -8.69 38.31 -5.55
CA VAL A 119 -8.77 37.58 -6.82
C VAL A 119 -7.93 36.30 -6.73
N PRO A 120 -8.47 35.09 -6.99
CA PRO A 120 -7.66 33.89 -6.91
C PRO A 120 -6.49 34.06 -7.89
N PRO A 121 -5.23 34.08 -7.42
CA PRO A 121 -4.09 34.09 -8.31
C PRO A 121 -4.20 32.89 -9.26
N PRO A 122 -3.64 32.97 -10.50
CA PRO A 122 -3.77 31.92 -11.51
C PRO A 122 -3.58 30.56 -10.85
N GLN A 123 -4.59 29.69 -10.95
CA GLN A 123 -4.65 28.44 -10.20
C GLN A 123 -3.28 27.77 -10.24
N PRO A 124 -2.64 27.52 -9.08
CA PRO A 124 -1.35 26.85 -9.09
C PRO A 124 -1.60 25.49 -9.73
N SER A 125 -0.95 25.27 -10.87
CA SER A 125 -0.87 23.98 -11.55
C SER A 125 -0.78 22.86 -10.51
N PHE A 126 -1.49 21.75 -10.74
CA PHE A 126 -1.41 20.58 -9.86
C PHE A 126 0.05 20.30 -9.50
N PRO A 127 0.41 20.30 -8.21
CA PRO A 127 1.81 20.30 -7.81
C PRO A 127 2.50 19.09 -8.41
N ILE A 128 3.61 19.31 -9.12
CA ILE A 128 4.31 18.27 -9.88
C ILE A 128 4.69 17.10 -8.96
N SER A 129 5.06 17.37 -7.71
CA SER A 129 5.32 16.34 -6.70
C SER A 129 4.12 15.45 -6.41
N ALA A 130 2.90 16.00 -6.37
CA ALA A 130 1.68 15.21 -6.23
C ALA A 130 1.40 14.41 -7.51
N ALA A 131 1.61 14.99 -8.70
CA ALA A 131 1.47 14.26 -9.96
C ALA A 131 2.37 13.03 -10.01
N LEU A 132 3.62 13.20 -9.60
CA LEU A 132 4.60 12.13 -9.56
C LEU A 132 4.25 11.06 -8.52
N SER A 133 3.79 11.45 -7.32
CA SER A 133 3.42 10.46 -6.29
C SER A 133 2.17 9.66 -6.67
N PHE A 134 1.14 10.32 -7.22
CA PHE A 134 -0.06 9.65 -7.72
C PHE A 134 0.27 8.71 -8.89
N THR A 135 1.07 9.18 -9.85
CA THR A 135 1.48 8.33 -10.98
C THR A 135 2.30 7.14 -10.49
N ALA A 136 3.24 7.36 -9.56
CA ALA A 136 4.06 6.29 -9.00
C ALA A 136 3.22 5.25 -8.26
N VAL A 137 2.28 5.65 -7.40
CA VAL A 137 1.43 4.69 -6.68
C VAL A 137 0.55 3.90 -7.65
N THR A 138 -0.04 4.58 -8.65
CA THR A 138 -0.89 3.93 -9.65
C THR A 138 -0.10 2.90 -10.46
N VAL A 139 1.04 3.28 -11.02
CA VAL A 139 1.87 2.37 -11.83
C VAL A 139 2.43 1.24 -10.97
N GLY A 140 2.92 1.53 -9.78
CA GLY A 140 3.45 0.53 -8.85
C GLY A 140 2.40 -0.49 -8.45
N PHE A 141 1.21 -0.04 -8.05
CA PHE A 141 0.14 -0.93 -7.57
C PHE A 141 -0.46 -1.75 -8.71
N LEU A 142 -0.65 -1.16 -9.90
CA LEU A 142 -1.10 -1.91 -11.08
C LEU A 142 -0.08 -2.98 -11.48
N ALA A 143 1.21 -2.64 -11.48
CA ALA A 143 2.26 -3.60 -11.78
C ALA A 143 2.30 -4.74 -10.74
N ALA A 144 2.19 -4.42 -9.45
CA ALA A 144 2.14 -5.42 -8.38
C ALA A 144 0.95 -6.36 -8.55
N THR A 145 -0.25 -5.81 -8.76
CA THR A 145 -1.47 -6.58 -9.02
C THR A 145 -1.34 -7.45 -10.26
N ALA A 146 -0.80 -6.93 -11.37
CA ALA A 146 -0.63 -7.70 -12.60
C ALA A 146 0.31 -8.91 -12.40
N LEU A 147 1.43 -8.72 -11.69
CA LEU A 147 2.36 -9.80 -11.37
C LEU A 147 1.71 -10.87 -10.48
N ILE A 148 0.98 -10.44 -9.45
CA ILE A 148 0.27 -11.34 -8.54
C ILE A 148 -0.82 -12.13 -9.29
N LEU A 149 -1.64 -11.46 -10.09
CA LEU A 149 -2.70 -12.10 -10.86
C LEU A 149 -2.15 -13.10 -11.88
N HIS A 150 -1.06 -12.74 -12.56
CA HIS A 150 -0.39 -13.64 -13.49
C HIS A 150 0.11 -14.92 -12.79
N ALA A 151 0.75 -14.77 -11.63
CA ALA A 151 1.22 -15.90 -10.84
C ALA A 151 0.08 -16.75 -10.28
N ALA A 152 -0.99 -16.12 -9.79
CA ALA A 152 -2.19 -16.80 -9.31
C ALA A 152 -2.83 -17.63 -10.42
N TRP A 153 -3.00 -17.04 -11.61
CA TRP A 153 -3.55 -17.72 -12.77
C TRP A 153 -2.73 -18.94 -13.19
N ARG A 154 -1.40 -18.81 -13.19
CA ARG A 154 -0.49 -19.93 -13.48
C ARG A 154 -0.65 -21.06 -12.47
N SER A 155 -0.63 -20.74 -11.17
CA SER A 155 -0.76 -21.74 -10.10
C SER A 155 -2.06 -22.55 -10.19
N TRP A 156 -3.16 -21.87 -10.53
CA TRP A 156 -4.46 -22.50 -10.70
C TRP A 156 -4.53 -23.37 -11.96
N ARG A 157 -3.92 -22.96 -13.08
CA ARG A 157 -3.84 -23.79 -14.29
C ARG A 157 -3.08 -25.09 -14.01
N ASP A 158 -1.94 -24.98 -13.35
CA ASP A 158 -1.10 -26.14 -13.01
C ASP A 158 -1.87 -27.11 -12.09
N ALA A 159 -2.58 -26.60 -11.09
CA ALA A 159 -3.43 -27.41 -10.22
C ALA A 159 -4.55 -28.15 -10.98
N ARG A 160 -5.19 -27.50 -11.96
CA ARG A 160 -6.22 -28.15 -12.78
C ARG A 160 -5.66 -29.30 -13.62
N HIS A 161 -4.47 -29.11 -14.21
CA HIS A 161 -3.83 -30.15 -15.03
C HIS A 161 -3.46 -31.39 -14.20
N SER A 162 -2.97 -31.20 -12.97
CA SER A 162 -2.68 -32.31 -12.05
C SER A 162 -3.94 -33.09 -11.69
N LEU A 163 -5.06 -32.40 -11.44
CA LEU A 163 -6.33 -33.04 -11.11
C LEU A 163 -6.91 -33.87 -12.28
N SER A 164 -6.80 -33.37 -13.52
CA SER A 164 -7.22 -34.16 -14.68
C SER A 164 -6.34 -35.41 -14.85
N ALA A 165 -5.02 -35.28 -14.71
CA ALA A 165 -4.11 -36.42 -14.86
C ALA A 165 -4.35 -37.50 -13.80
N SER A 166 -4.60 -37.12 -12.54
CA SER A 166 -4.94 -38.08 -11.48
C SER A 166 -6.27 -38.80 -11.72
N ARG A 167 -7.28 -38.10 -12.27
CA ARG A 167 -8.57 -38.70 -12.60
C ARG A 167 -8.43 -39.74 -13.71
N ASP A 168 -7.69 -39.41 -14.76
CA ASP A 168 -7.51 -40.32 -15.90
C ASP A 168 -6.74 -41.59 -15.48
N ALA A 169 -5.71 -41.44 -14.63
CA ALA A 169 -4.97 -42.58 -14.04
C ALA A 169 -5.84 -43.48 -13.14
N SER A 170 -6.82 -42.93 -12.41
CA SER A 170 -7.74 -43.74 -11.59
C SER A 170 -8.72 -44.56 -12.43
N ILE A 171 -9.16 -44.04 -13.58
CA ILE A 171 -10.06 -44.75 -14.49
C ILE A 171 -9.33 -45.92 -15.17
N GLU A 172 -8.07 -45.72 -15.58
CA GLU A 172 -7.25 -46.81 -16.14
C GLU A 172 -6.95 -47.91 -15.12
N GLY A 173 -6.77 -47.57 -13.85
CA GLY A 173 -6.53 -48.54 -12.77
C GLY A 173 -7.75 -49.37 -12.38
N GLU A 174 -8.98 -48.89 -12.60
CA GLU A 174 -10.22 -49.66 -12.36
C GLU A 174 -10.61 -50.56 -13.56
N ALA A 175 -10.03 -50.31 -14.74
CA ALA A 175 -10.31 -51.06 -15.97
C ALA A 175 -9.45 -52.32 -16.15
N VAL A 176 -8.52 -52.60 -15.22
CA VAL A 176 -7.59 -53.74 -15.20
C VAL A 176 -7.95 -54.68 -14.06
#